data_AF-A0A7Y1YIK3-F1
#
_entry.id   AF-A0A7Y1YIK3-F1
#
_cell.length_a   1.000
_cell.length_b   1.000
_cell.length_c   1.000
_cell.angle_alpha   90.00
_cell.angle_beta   90.00
_cell.angle_gamma   90.00
#
_symmetry.space_group_name_H-M   'P 1'
#
loop_
_entity.id
_entity.type
_entity.pdbx_description
1 polymer ?
#
loop_
_entity_poly.entity_id
_entity_poly.type
_entity_poly.pdbx_seq_one_letter_code
_entity_poly.pdbx_strand_id
1 'polypeptide(L)'
;MMEYNIAQLNLARMIAPIDSPIMADFVNNLDRINNLAENSIGFVWRLKGEEENATTLRVFSDEFLIINMSVWDNLNSLFEFTYNTDHVGIMKRKKEWFSKMKEMHMVLWYIKEGDTPSPDEAKERLAYLREHGETPHAFSFKSRFTTDHLANYKVITS
;
A
#
# COMPACT_ATOMS: atom_id res chain seq x y z
N MET A 1 24.79 -4.34 10.16
CA MET A 1 24.33 -4.05 8.78
C MET A 1 23.09 -3.18 8.90
N MET A 2 22.80 -2.29 7.94
CA MET A 2 21.50 -1.62 7.95
C MET A 2 20.44 -2.63 7.55
N GLU A 3 19.48 -2.88 8.44
CA GLU A 3 18.30 -3.69 8.14
C GLU A 3 17.26 -2.83 7.44
N TYR A 4 16.50 -3.44 6.54
CA TYR A 4 15.50 -2.75 5.71
C TYR A 4 14.17 -3.47 5.81
N ASN A 5 13.12 -2.67 5.90
CA ASN A 5 11.73 -3.10 5.79
C ASN A 5 11.18 -2.80 4.40
N ILE A 6 10.02 -3.37 4.09
CA ILE A 6 9.23 -3.06 2.89
C ILE A 6 8.09 -2.13 3.28
N ALA A 7 8.12 -0.92 2.73
CA ALA A 7 6.97 -0.04 2.69
C ALA A 7 6.09 -0.37 1.48
N GLN A 8 4.79 -0.16 1.65
CA GLN A 8 3.79 -0.36 0.62
C GLN A 8 2.79 0.80 0.64
N LEU A 9 2.36 1.21 -0.56
CA LEU A 9 1.21 2.07 -0.81
C LEU A 9 0.28 1.35 -1.79
N ASN A 10 -1.02 1.43 -1.56
CA ASN A 10 -2.03 1.10 -2.57
C ASN A 10 -3.09 2.19 -2.61
N LEU A 11 -3.28 2.74 -3.80
CA LEU A 11 -4.27 3.73 -4.16
C LEU A 11 -5.47 3.01 -4.80
N ALA A 12 -6.68 3.34 -4.36
CA ALA A 12 -7.91 2.86 -4.98
C ALA A 12 -8.88 4.01 -5.24
N ARG A 13 -9.62 3.92 -6.36
CA ARG A 13 -10.71 4.84 -6.69
C ARG A 13 -12.04 4.20 -6.35
N MET A 14 -12.74 4.75 -5.36
CA MET A 14 -14.09 4.37 -4.97
C MET A 14 -15.09 4.64 -6.08
N ILE A 15 -16.13 3.80 -6.18
CA ILE A 15 -17.23 3.98 -7.13
C ILE A 15 -18.37 4.86 -6.58
N ALA A 16 -18.36 5.10 -5.27
CA ALA A 16 -19.37 5.86 -4.53
C ALA A 16 -18.71 6.54 -3.31
N PRO A 17 -19.35 7.55 -2.69
CA PRO A 17 -18.89 8.14 -1.44
C PRO A 17 -18.69 7.08 -0.34
N ILE A 18 -17.71 7.27 0.55
CA ILE A 18 -17.32 6.26 1.55
C ILE A 18 -18.43 5.95 2.56
N ASP A 19 -19.31 6.90 2.82
CA ASP A 19 -20.48 6.79 3.71
C ASP A 19 -21.74 6.23 3.00
N SER A 20 -21.64 5.94 1.70
CA SER A 20 -22.77 5.41 0.93
C SER A 20 -23.08 3.95 1.28
N PRO A 21 -24.34 3.49 1.09
CA PRO A 21 -24.70 2.08 1.28
C PRO A 21 -23.90 1.11 0.42
N ILE A 22 -23.37 1.56 -0.73
CA ILE A 22 -22.51 0.76 -1.62
C ILE A 22 -21.19 0.41 -0.90
N MET A 23 -20.64 1.36 -0.15
CA MET A 23 -19.36 1.22 0.55
C MET A 23 -19.48 0.59 1.94
N ALA A 24 -20.70 0.45 2.47
CA ALA A 24 -20.94 0.00 3.84
C ALA A 24 -20.27 -1.34 4.19
N ASP A 25 -20.36 -2.35 3.31
CA ASP A 25 -19.73 -3.65 3.57
C ASP A 25 -18.20 -3.58 3.55
N PHE A 26 -17.61 -2.72 2.69
CA PHE A 26 -16.17 -2.47 2.70
C PHE A 26 -15.75 -1.81 4.02
N VAL A 27 -16.44 -0.74 4.44
CA VAL A 27 -16.17 -0.01 5.68
C VAL A 27 -16.29 -0.94 6.89
N ASN A 28 -17.34 -1.75 6.97
CA ASN A 28 -17.56 -2.71 8.05
C ASN A 28 -16.48 -3.79 8.15
N ASN A 29 -15.69 -4.02 7.09
CA ASN A 29 -14.58 -4.97 7.09
C ASN A 29 -13.22 -4.33 7.45
N LEU A 30 -13.11 -3.00 7.52
CA LEU A 30 -11.83 -2.31 7.73
C LEU A 30 -11.14 -2.74 9.01
N ASP A 31 -11.84 -2.66 10.15
CA ASP A 31 -11.30 -3.05 11.45
C ASP A 31 -10.82 -4.50 11.46
N ARG A 32 -11.61 -5.40 10.88
CA ARG A 32 -11.25 -6.82 10.79
C ARG A 32 -9.96 -7.02 9.99
N ILE A 33 -9.82 -6.36 8.85
CA ILE A 33 -8.65 -6.48 7.98
C ILE A 33 -7.43 -5.76 8.57
N ASN A 34 -7.62 -4.62 9.22
CA ASN A 34 -6.57 -3.90 9.94
C ASN A 34 -6.02 -4.76 11.08
N ASN A 35 -6.91 -5.34 11.90
CA ASN A 35 -6.51 -6.25 12.98
C ASN A 35 -5.82 -7.50 12.43
N LEU A 36 -6.29 -8.05 11.31
CA LEU A 36 -5.62 -9.18 10.65
C LEU A 36 -4.19 -8.81 10.23
N ALA A 37 -3.98 -7.63 9.65
CA ALA A 37 -2.64 -7.14 9.30
C ALA A 37 -1.78 -6.99 10.55
N GLU A 38 -2.28 -6.31 11.59
CA GLU A 38 -1.55 -6.03 12.83
C GLU A 38 -1.14 -7.30 13.61
N ASN A 39 -1.84 -8.41 13.41
CA ASN A 39 -1.52 -9.72 14.01
C ASN A 39 -0.78 -10.67 13.06
N SER A 40 -0.48 -10.25 11.83
CA SER A 40 0.24 -11.06 10.85
C SER A 40 1.74 -11.07 11.14
N ILE A 41 2.40 -12.20 10.85
CA ILE A 41 3.86 -12.32 10.95
C ILE A 41 4.50 -11.26 10.06
N GLY A 42 5.49 -10.56 10.60
CA GLY A 42 6.26 -9.56 9.86
C GLY A 42 5.58 -8.21 9.67
N PHE A 43 4.38 -7.99 10.22
CA PHE A 43 3.78 -6.67 10.24
C PHE A 43 4.58 -5.73 11.16
N VAL A 44 4.84 -4.50 10.69
CA VAL A 44 5.60 -3.48 11.44
C VAL A 44 4.73 -2.27 11.74
N TRP A 45 4.04 -1.74 10.72
CA TRP A 45 3.27 -0.50 10.85
C TRP A 45 2.20 -0.37 9.77
N ARG A 46 1.17 0.44 10.04
CA ARG A 46 0.24 0.93 9.01
C ARG A 46 -0.12 2.39 9.26
N LEU A 47 -0.51 3.07 8.19
CA LEU A 47 -1.10 4.40 8.30
C LEU A 47 -2.47 4.32 8.99
N LYS A 48 -2.64 5.11 10.04
CA LYS A 48 -3.91 5.32 10.75
C LYS A 48 -4.38 6.76 10.48
N GLY A 49 -5.67 6.95 10.23
CA GLY A 49 -6.26 8.30 10.12
C GLY A 49 -6.36 8.99 11.49
N GLU A 50 -6.75 10.27 11.50
CA GLU A 50 -6.96 11.04 12.74
C GLU A 50 -8.08 10.45 13.62
N GLU A 51 -9.01 9.71 13.04
CA GLU A 51 -9.89 8.76 13.73
C GLU A 51 -9.52 7.35 13.25
N GLU A 52 -9.49 6.35 14.15
CA GLU A 52 -9.00 4.99 13.88
C GLU A 52 -9.66 4.29 12.67
N ASN A 53 -10.84 4.79 12.27
CA ASN A 53 -11.65 4.35 11.13
C ASN A 53 -11.85 5.39 10.01
N ALA A 54 -11.17 6.53 10.07
CA ALA A 54 -11.13 7.49 8.96
C ALA A 54 -10.22 6.91 7.87
N THR A 55 -10.78 5.93 7.15
CA THR A 55 -10.35 5.40 5.88
C THR A 55 -9.25 6.23 5.25
N THR A 56 -8.01 5.73 5.37
CA THR A 56 -7.21 5.64 4.15
C THR A 56 -6.91 7.06 3.62
N LEU A 57 -6.49 7.95 4.55
CA LEU A 57 -6.03 9.34 4.46
C LEU A 57 -6.31 10.03 3.11
N ARG A 58 -7.12 11.10 3.11
CA ARG A 58 -7.38 11.98 1.96
C ARG A 58 -6.10 12.76 1.57
N VAL A 59 -5.07 12.06 1.12
CA VAL A 59 -3.77 12.66 0.77
C VAL A 59 -3.79 13.19 -0.65
N PHE A 60 -4.74 12.69 -1.44
CA PHE A 60 -5.08 13.25 -2.75
C PHE A 60 -6.29 14.18 -2.59
N SER A 61 -6.31 15.27 -3.34
CA SER A 61 -7.41 16.25 -3.37
C SER A 61 -8.73 15.71 -3.95
N ASP A 62 -8.78 14.41 -4.28
CA ASP A 62 -9.94 13.73 -4.85
C ASP A 62 -10.61 12.88 -3.78
N GLU A 63 -11.86 13.22 -3.44
CA GLU A 63 -12.64 12.55 -2.39
C GLU A 63 -12.99 11.09 -2.71
N PHE A 64 -12.83 10.66 -3.97
CA PHE A 64 -13.02 9.27 -4.38
C PHE A 64 -11.73 8.46 -4.35
N LEU A 65 -10.58 9.07 -4.02
CA LEU A 65 -9.32 8.35 -3.87
C LEU A 65 -9.04 8.03 -2.41
N ILE A 66 -8.69 6.77 -2.17
CA ILE A 66 -8.27 6.27 -0.86
C ILE A 66 -6.88 5.63 -0.94
N ILE A 67 -6.02 5.86 0.06
CA ILE A 67 -4.74 5.15 0.18
C ILE A 67 -4.56 4.30 1.43
N ASN A 68 -4.13 3.06 1.28
CA ASN A 68 -3.58 2.32 2.42
C ASN A 68 -2.06 2.32 2.32
N MET A 69 -1.41 2.37 3.48
CA MET A 69 0.02 2.24 3.58
C MET A 69 0.36 1.31 4.74
N SER A 70 1.36 0.46 4.53
CA SER A 70 1.86 -0.46 5.53
C SER A 70 3.36 -0.67 5.39
N VAL A 71 3.99 -1.08 6.48
CA VAL A 71 5.38 -1.49 6.55
C VAL A 71 5.45 -2.91 7.08
N TRP A 72 6.30 -3.71 6.45
CA TRP A 72 6.53 -5.11 6.76
C TRP A 72 8.02 -5.38 6.85
N ASP A 73 8.40 -6.37 7.65
CA ASP A 73 9.78 -6.82 7.82
C ASP A 73 10.42 -7.24 6.49
N ASN A 74 9.65 -7.88 5.61
CA ASN A 74 10.10 -8.37 4.33
C ASN A 74 8.94 -8.54 3.32
N LEU A 75 9.32 -8.70 2.05
CA LEU A 75 8.38 -8.80 0.94
C LEU A 75 7.49 -10.05 1.03
N ASN A 76 8.02 -11.15 1.58
CA ASN A 76 7.28 -12.40 1.71
C ASN A 76 6.16 -12.28 2.74
N SER A 77 6.42 -11.68 3.90
CA SER A 77 5.39 -11.43 4.92
C SER A 77 4.21 -10.60 4.37
N LEU A 78 4.52 -9.53 3.65
CA LEU A 78 3.51 -8.72 2.97
C LEU A 78 2.74 -9.52 1.90
N PHE A 79 3.42 -10.38 1.14
CA PHE A 79 2.78 -11.25 0.15
C PHE A 79 1.84 -12.26 0.81
N GLU A 80 2.29 -12.92 1.87
CA GLU A 80 1.51 -13.89 2.65
C GLU A 80 0.24 -13.25 3.20
N PHE A 81 0.35 -12.08 3.83
CA PHE A 81 -0.81 -11.31 4.26
C PHE A 81 -1.77 -11.00 3.10
N THR A 82 -1.24 -10.53 1.97
CA THR A 82 -2.05 -10.05 0.85
C THR A 82 -2.86 -11.16 0.19
N TYR A 83 -2.27 -12.35 0.04
CA TYR A 83 -2.81 -13.41 -0.82
C TYR A 83 -3.20 -14.70 -0.10
N ASN A 84 -2.65 -14.97 1.09
CA ASN A 84 -2.83 -16.23 1.82
C ASN A 84 -3.59 -16.07 3.15
N THR A 85 -4.26 -14.93 3.34
CA THR A 85 -5.15 -14.68 4.48
C THR A 85 -6.56 -14.32 4.01
N ASP A 86 -7.48 -14.09 4.96
CA ASP A 86 -8.84 -13.59 4.69
C ASP A 86 -8.88 -12.27 3.90
N HIS A 87 -7.75 -11.55 3.78
CA HIS A 87 -7.63 -10.40 2.90
C HIS A 87 -7.97 -10.74 1.43
N VAL A 88 -7.75 -11.99 1.01
CA VAL A 88 -8.13 -12.46 -0.34
C VAL A 88 -9.63 -12.31 -0.63
N GLY A 89 -10.48 -12.36 0.41
CA GLY A 89 -11.93 -12.15 0.27
C GLY A 89 -12.26 -10.75 -0.22
N ILE A 90 -11.60 -9.73 0.35
CA ILE A 90 -11.75 -8.32 -0.09
C ILE A 90 -11.21 -8.17 -1.52
N MET A 91 -10.07 -8.80 -1.83
CA MET A 91 -9.46 -8.71 -3.16
C MET A 91 -10.33 -9.31 -4.27
N LYS A 92 -11.08 -10.39 -3.97
CA LYS A 92 -12.04 -11.01 -4.90
C LYS A 92 -13.24 -10.10 -5.18
N ARG A 93 -13.70 -9.38 -4.16
CA ARG A 93 -14.89 -8.52 -4.20
C ARG A 93 -14.60 -7.06 -4.51
N LYS A 94 -13.34 -6.66 -4.67
CA LYS A 94 -12.90 -5.27 -4.87
C LYS A 94 -13.67 -4.47 -5.92
N LYS A 95 -14.22 -5.13 -6.96
CA LYS A 95 -15.01 -4.47 -8.03
C LYS A 95 -16.37 -3.95 -7.55
N GLU A 96 -16.86 -4.43 -6.40
CA GLU A 96 -18.08 -3.94 -5.75
C GLU A 96 -17.90 -2.54 -5.17
N TRP A 97 -16.64 -2.12 -4.90
CA TRP A 97 -16.34 -0.86 -4.21
C TRP A 97 -15.39 0.05 -5.00
N PHE A 98 -14.55 -0.52 -5.86
CA PHE A 98 -13.48 0.20 -6.55
C PHE A 98 -13.56 0.05 -8.07
N SER A 99 -13.36 1.18 -8.75
CA SER A 99 -13.22 1.22 -10.20
C SER A 99 -11.85 0.69 -10.63
N LYS A 100 -11.79 0.14 -11.85
CA LYS A 100 -10.52 -0.30 -12.45
C LYS A 100 -9.66 0.93 -12.75
N MET A 101 -8.47 0.98 -12.15
CA MET A 101 -7.48 2.00 -12.49
C MET A 101 -6.59 1.51 -13.64
N LYS A 102 -6.35 2.38 -14.63
CA LYS A 102 -5.53 2.06 -15.81
C LYS A 102 -4.03 2.14 -15.49
N GLU A 103 -3.66 3.11 -14.67
CA GLU A 103 -2.28 3.33 -14.23
C GLU A 103 -1.91 2.41 -13.07
N MET A 104 -0.59 2.25 -12.85
CA MET A 104 -0.08 1.59 -11.66
C MET A 104 -0.60 2.29 -10.40
N HIS A 105 -1.02 1.50 -9.42
CA HIS A 105 -1.68 2.02 -8.23
C HIS A 105 -1.19 1.42 -6.93
N MET A 106 -0.26 0.47 -7.02
CA MET A 106 0.42 -0.12 -5.90
C MET A 106 1.91 0.09 -6.13
N VAL A 107 2.61 0.54 -5.09
CA VAL A 107 4.06 0.67 -5.09
C VAL A 107 4.61 0.14 -3.78
N LEU A 108 5.76 -0.52 -3.89
CA LEU A 108 6.57 -1.11 -2.85
C LEU A 108 7.96 -0.48 -2.95
N TRP A 109 8.59 -0.24 -1.80
CA TRP A 109 9.96 0.23 -1.73
C TRP A 109 10.61 -0.15 -0.41
N TYR A 110 11.94 -0.18 -0.40
CA TYR A 110 12.70 -0.40 0.80
C TYR A 110 12.79 0.88 1.63
N ILE A 111 12.59 0.74 2.93
CA ILE A 111 12.86 1.77 3.94
C ILE A 111 13.80 1.19 4.99
N LYS A 112 14.54 2.04 5.72
CA LYS A 112 15.38 1.53 6.80
C LYS A 112 14.49 1.00 7.92
N GLU A 113 14.97 -0.03 8.61
CA GLU A 113 14.29 -0.52 9.80
C GLU A 113 14.10 0.62 10.82
N GLY A 114 12.90 0.69 11.41
CA GLY A 114 12.51 1.74 12.36
C GLY A 114 11.91 3.00 11.71
N ASP A 115 12.10 3.22 10.40
CA ASP A 115 11.47 4.34 9.69
C ASP A 115 10.00 4.02 9.35
N THR A 116 9.19 5.06 9.22
CA THR A 116 7.81 4.98 8.69
C THR A 116 7.64 5.99 7.55
N PRO A 117 7.09 5.57 6.40
CA PRO A 117 6.98 6.45 5.25
C PRO A 117 5.91 7.52 5.45
N SER A 118 6.15 8.71 4.93
CA SER A 118 5.12 9.74 4.84
C SER A 118 4.23 9.49 3.61
N PRO A 119 2.97 9.96 3.62
CA PRO A 119 2.15 9.90 2.43
C PRO A 119 2.70 10.65 1.22
N ASP A 120 3.47 11.73 1.43
CA ASP A 120 4.10 12.47 0.34
C ASP A 120 5.26 11.68 -0.28
N GLU A 121 6.08 11.00 0.52
CA GLU A 121 7.07 10.04 -0.01
C GLU A 121 6.36 8.96 -0.84
N ALA A 122 5.26 8.40 -0.33
CA ALA A 122 4.53 7.36 -1.02
C ALA A 122 4.00 7.83 -2.40
N LYS A 123 3.53 9.08 -2.51
CA LYS A 123 3.14 9.69 -3.79
C LYS A 123 4.32 9.80 -4.75
N GLU A 124 5.47 10.27 -4.27
CA GLU A 124 6.69 10.39 -5.07
C GLU A 124 7.11 9.02 -5.61
N ARG A 125 7.10 7.98 -4.77
CA ARG A 125 7.40 6.59 -5.20
C ARG A 125 6.43 6.10 -6.26
N LEU A 126 5.13 6.34 -6.09
CA LEU A 126 4.12 5.92 -7.06
C LEU A 126 4.27 6.67 -8.38
N ALA A 127 4.54 7.98 -8.34
CA ALA A 127 4.81 8.79 -9.52
C ALA A 127 6.04 8.26 -10.26
N TYR A 128 7.13 8.00 -9.53
CA TYR A 128 8.36 7.42 -10.08
C TYR A 128 8.10 6.08 -10.78
N LEU A 129 7.33 5.17 -10.16
CA LEU A 129 6.96 3.89 -10.76
C LEU A 129 6.14 4.07 -12.05
N ARG A 130 5.26 5.06 -12.11
CA ARG A 130 4.46 5.35 -13.32
C ARG A 130 5.31 5.91 -14.45
N GLU A 131 6.28 6.76 -14.14
CA GLU A 131 7.15 7.41 -15.12
C GLU A 131 8.24 6.47 -15.65
N HIS A 132 8.92 5.76 -14.76
CA HIS A 132 10.13 4.98 -15.09
C HIS A 132 9.91 3.47 -15.12
N GLY A 133 8.74 2.99 -14.71
CA GLY A 133 8.47 1.57 -14.55
C GLY A 133 9.13 0.97 -13.29
N GLU A 134 9.21 -0.35 -13.28
CA GLU A 134 9.71 -1.13 -12.14
C GLU A 134 11.22 -0.93 -11.93
N THR A 135 11.61 -0.42 -10.76
CA THR A 135 13.01 -0.17 -10.38
C THR A 135 13.26 -0.52 -8.92
N PRO A 136 14.52 -0.69 -8.47
CA PRO A 136 14.81 -0.89 -7.05
C PRO A 136 14.32 0.25 -6.15
N HIS A 137 14.14 1.46 -6.71
CA HIS A 137 13.64 2.63 -5.99
C HIS A 137 12.12 2.60 -5.78
N ALA A 138 11.36 1.99 -6.71
CA ALA A 138 9.91 1.88 -6.64
C ALA A 138 9.44 0.72 -7.54
N PHE A 139 8.74 -0.26 -6.96
CA PHE A 139 8.37 -1.50 -7.65
C PHE A 139 7.03 -2.07 -7.18
N SER A 140 6.60 -3.20 -7.73
CA SER A 140 5.43 -3.97 -7.29
C SER A 140 5.80 -5.44 -7.03
N PHE A 141 4.85 -6.27 -6.59
CA PHE A 141 5.05 -7.72 -6.41
C PHE A 141 5.53 -8.46 -7.67
N LYS A 142 5.48 -7.84 -8.85
CA LYS A 142 6.01 -8.41 -10.09
C LYS A 142 7.54 -8.49 -10.10
N SER A 143 8.20 -7.66 -9.31
CA SER A 143 9.65 -7.52 -9.29
C SER A 143 10.23 -8.20 -8.05
N ARG A 144 11.46 -8.69 -8.20
CA ARG A 144 12.23 -9.34 -7.12
C ARG A 144 13.52 -8.54 -6.84
N PHE A 145 13.37 -7.24 -6.64
CA PHE A 145 14.50 -6.42 -6.20
C PHE A 145 14.94 -6.82 -4.79
N THR A 146 16.16 -6.44 -4.43
CA THR A 146 16.78 -6.66 -3.12
C THR A 146 17.41 -5.36 -2.66
N THR A 147 17.81 -5.29 -1.40
CA THR A 147 18.58 -4.15 -0.86
C THR A 147 19.90 -3.92 -1.60
N ASP A 148 20.50 -4.98 -2.16
CA ASP A 148 21.70 -4.86 -3.01
C ASP A 148 21.40 -4.17 -4.33
N HIS A 149 20.26 -4.49 -4.96
CA HIS A 149 19.81 -3.77 -6.15
C HIS A 149 19.59 -2.29 -5.85
N LEU A 150 18.98 -1.97 -4.70
CA LEU A 150 18.78 -0.59 -4.26
C LEU A 150 20.12 0.13 -4.05
N ALA A 151 21.07 -0.50 -3.35
CA ALA A 151 22.37 0.09 -3.05
C ALA A 151 23.18 0.44 -4.30
N ASN A 152 22.94 -0.27 -5.40
CA ASN A 152 23.60 -0.06 -6.68
C ASN A 152 22.75 0.76 -7.69
N TYR A 153 21.54 1.16 -7.32
CA TYR A 153 20.65 1.90 -8.21
C TYR A 153 20.83 3.41 -8.06
N LYS A 154 20.95 4.11 -9.19
CA LYS A 154 20.94 5.58 -9.23
C LYS A 154 19.55 6.03 -9.61
N VAL A 155 18.90 6.76 -8.71
CA VAL A 155 17.59 7.37 -8.94
C VAL A 155 17.69 8.30 -10.15
N ILE A 156 16.77 8.15 -11.08
CA ILE A 156 16.66 8.99 -12.27
C ILE A 156 15.92 10.25 -11.85
N THR A 157 16.59 11.39 -11.94
CA THR A 157 15.94 12.70 -11.75
C THR A 157 15.71 13.32 -13.12
N SER A 158 14.49 13.76 -13.38
CA SER A 158 14.09 14.47 -14.60
C SER A 158 14.82 15.81 -14.77
#